data_AF-A0A9D1C769-F1
#
_entry.id   AF-A0A9D1C769-F1
#
_cell.length_a   1.000
_cell.length_b   1.000
_cell.length_c   1.000
_cell.angle_alpha   90.00
_cell.angle_beta   90.00
_cell.angle_gamma   90.00
#
_symmetry.space_group_name_H-M   'P 1'
#
loop_
_entity.id
_entity.type
_entity.pdbx_description
1 polymer ?
#
loop_
_entity_poly.entity_id
_entity_poly.type
_entity_poly.pdbx_seq_one_letter_code
_entity_poly.pdbx_strand_id
1 'polypeptide(L)'
;FVHHSDRSQWHSTQTAFYDACVDAGYPETQDLNEPGSEGVGPSVTNNHNRVRFSTSLGYLSQGRHRLNLTIRANCAARRLLFDGQRVTGVEVESGDDTFTVEGDQVILSAGAVGSPQLLMLSGVGPAEHLASLGIPVVLDLPGVGQNLRDHPKLYVTWRVKEGCPVEERPARGGVAFRFTATGSHLRSDLGISMGAFVTPRLKPSEHAASRDGSDLSDRRVEMMVGLLLPVSSGELTLMSTDPTIQPYLNYNYLAEPFDRERMREAVRLCLTLAENPRLADVIGERMEPTDTDLVSDDALDRWMMREAHTYSHISCTCKMGPVTDSMAVTSQFGKVHGMEGLRIVDASIMPDLVRAPINPTVLMIGERIADMIS
;
A
#
# COMPACT_ATOMS: atom_id res chain seq x y z
N PHE A 1 10.45 -6.59 -15.16
CA PHE A 1 11.77 -6.80 -14.51
C PHE A 1 11.55 -7.03 -13.03
N VAL A 2 11.62 -8.29 -12.61
CA VAL A 2 11.38 -8.72 -11.25
C VAL A 2 12.67 -9.34 -10.73
N HIS A 3 13.13 -8.91 -9.55
CA HIS A 3 14.37 -9.38 -8.94
C HIS A 3 14.05 -10.06 -7.60
N HIS A 4 14.39 -11.33 -7.51
CA HIS A 4 14.38 -12.09 -6.27
C HIS A 4 15.68 -11.83 -5.53
N SER A 5 15.61 -11.56 -4.24
CA SER A 5 16.81 -11.51 -3.42
C SER A 5 17.47 -12.89 -3.42
N ASP A 6 18.80 -12.91 -3.57
CA ASP A 6 19.60 -14.13 -3.44
C ASP A 6 19.97 -14.32 -1.97
N ARG A 7 19.86 -15.54 -1.45
CA ARG A 7 20.23 -15.88 -0.07
C ARG A 7 21.67 -15.48 0.28
N SER A 8 22.59 -15.51 -0.69
CA SER A 8 23.97 -15.02 -0.52
C SER A 8 24.09 -13.51 -0.29
N GLN A 9 23.01 -12.76 -0.52
CA GLN A 9 22.91 -11.31 -0.32
C GLN A 9 22.11 -10.94 0.93
N TRP A 10 21.53 -11.92 1.62
CA TRP A 10 20.79 -11.67 2.85
C TRP A 10 21.72 -11.29 3.98
N HIS A 11 21.22 -10.40 4.83
CA HIS A 11 21.86 -10.10 6.10
C HIS A 11 21.77 -11.32 7.03
N SER A 12 22.68 -11.37 8.00
CA SER A 12 22.70 -12.35 9.09
C SER A 12 21.34 -12.44 9.80
N THR A 13 20.71 -11.29 10.06
CA THR A 13 19.40 -11.20 10.70
C THR A 13 18.27 -11.78 9.86
N GLN A 14 18.35 -11.64 8.53
CA GLN A 14 17.37 -12.17 7.59
C GLN A 14 17.53 -13.67 7.41
N THR A 15 18.78 -14.15 7.38
CA THR A 15 19.09 -15.59 7.37
C THR A 15 18.61 -16.26 8.66
N ALA A 16 18.89 -15.64 9.81
CA ALA A 16 18.42 -16.11 11.11
C ALA A 16 16.89 -16.15 11.20
N PHE A 17 16.20 -15.13 10.69
CA PHE A 17 14.73 -15.11 10.62
C PHE A 17 14.18 -16.22 9.74
N TYR A 18 14.77 -16.40 8.56
CA TYR A 18 14.41 -17.48 7.65
C TYR A 18 14.56 -18.85 8.32
N ASP A 19 15.74 -19.12 8.91
CA ASP A 19 16.01 -20.39 9.59
C ASP A 19 15.09 -20.59 10.80
N ALA A 20 14.76 -19.53 11.54
CA ALA A 20 13.81 -19.59 12.65
C ALA A 20 12.39 -19.96 12.20
N CYS A 21 11.94 -19.47 11.04
CA CYS A 21 10.65 -19.86 10.46
C CYS A 21 10.64 -21.34 10.03
N VAL A 22 11.73 -21.81 9.42
CA VAL A 22 11.88 -23.23 9.03
C VAL A 22 11.94 -24.14 10.26
N ASP A 23 12.71 -23.77 11.28
CA ASP A 23 12.79 -24.50 12.56
C ASP A 23 11.43 -24.55 13.28
N ALA A 24 10.57 -23.55 13.08
CA ALA A 24 9.19 -23.52 13.57
C ALA A 24 8.20 -24.35 12.73
N GLY A 25 8.67 -25.02 11.66
CA GLY A 25 7.87 -25.93 10.85
C GLY A 25 7.14 -25.29 9.67
N TYR A 26 7.40 -24.02 9.35
CA TYR A 26 6.81 -23.37 8.18
C TYR A 26 7.53 -23.79 6.90
N PRO A 27 6.80 -23.97 5.78
CA PRO A 27 7.41 -24.38 4.53
C PRO A 27 8.34 -23.29 3.99
N GLU A 28 9.31 -23.70 3.20
CA GLU A 28 10.10 -22.79 2.38
C GLU A 28 9.35 -22.46 1.09
N THR A 29 9.52 -21.23 0.60
CA THR A 29 9.07 -20.83 -0.74
C THR A 29 10.20 -20.19 -1.53
N GLN A 30 10.28 -20.52 -2.82
CA GLN A 30 11.26 -19.94 -3.73
C GLN A 30 10.74 -18.64 -4.37
N ASP A 31 9.41 -18.49 -4.46
CA ASP A 31 8.77 -17.33 -5.08
C ASP A 31 7.43 -17.00 -4.40
N LEU A 32 7.37 -15.85 -3.72
CA LEU A 32 6.16 -15.33 -3.09
C LEU A 32 5.11 -14.77 -4.08
N ASN A 33 5.44 -14.69 -5.37
CA ASN A 33 4.50 -14.39 -6.44
C ASN A 33 3.88 -15.64 -7.06
N GLU A 34 4.40 -16.83 -6.78
CA GLU A 34 3.80 -18.06 -7.29
C GLU A 34 2.35 -18.17 -6.76
N PRO A 35 1.36 -18.51 -7.61
CA PRO A 35 -0.02 -18.67 -7.18
C PRO A 35 -0.16 -19.66 -6.02
N GLY A 36 -0.63 -19.17 -4.87
CA GLY A 36 -0.80 -19.99 -3.67
C GLY A 36 0.48 -20.20 -2.85
N SER A 37 1.56 -19.49 -3.14
CA SER A 37 2.76 -19.52 -2.29
C SER A 37 2.46 -19.13 -0.84
N GLU A 38 2.95 -19.96 0.07
CA GLU A 38 2.97 -19.79 1.52
C GLU A 38 4.36 -20.15 2.03
N GLY A 39 4.65 -19.78 3.28
CA GLY A 39 5.93 -20.04 3.89
C GLY A 39 6.92 -18.90 3.74
N VAL A 40 8.18 -19.20 4.07
CA VAL A 40 9.26 -18.22 4.19
C VAL A 40 10.19 -18.29 2.97
N GLY A 41 10.54 -17.13 2.41
CA GLY A 41 11.29 -17.07 1.16
C GLY A 41 11.78 -15.68 0.79
N PRO A 42 12.43 -15.56 -0.38
CA PRO A 42 12.98 -14.30 -0.85
C PRO A 42 11.87 -13.28 -1.15
N SER A 43 12.03 -12.08 -0.59
CA SER A 43 11.26 -10.92 -1.00
C SER A 43 11.60 -10.53 -2.44
N VAL A 44 10.59 -10.00 -3.12
CA VAL A 44 10.69 -9.64 -4.53
C VAL A 44 10.72 -8.12 -4.70
N THR A 45 11.60 -7.62 -5.56
CA THR A 45 11.76 -6.19 -5.82
C THR A 45 11.84 -5.87 -7.31
N ASN A 46 11.39 -4.67 -7.71
CA ASN A 46 11.55 -4.16 -9.07
C ASN A 46 12.84 -3.32 -9.22
N ASN A 47 13.97 -3.95 -8.91
CA ASN A 47 15.29 -3.33 -9.07
C ASN A 47 16.05 -4.01 -10.22
N HIS A 48 16.65 -3.21 -11.10
CA HIS A 48 17.58 -3.70 -12.12
C HIS A 48 18.97 -3.13 -11.81
N ASN A 49 19.97 -4.00 -11.66
CA ASN A 49 21.34 -3.61 -11.26
C ASN A 49 21.37 -2.67 -10.04
N ARG A 50 20.54 -2.98 -9.02
CA ARG A 50 20.37 -2.21 -7.77
C ARG A 50 19.75 -0.82 -7.91
N VAL A 51 19.34 -0.43 -9.11
CA VAL A 51 18.59 0.80 -9.41
C VAL A 51 17.10 0.48 -9.46
N ARG A 52 16.28 1.32 -8.83
CA ARG A 52 14.82 1.22 -8.90
C ARG A 52 14.37 1.33 -10.36
N PHE A 53 13.61 0.36 -10.84
CA PHE A 53 13.02 0.39 -12.17
C PHE A 53 11.54 0.82 -12.09
N SER A 54 11.29 2.12 -12.26
CA SER A 54 9.95 2.71 -12.18
C SER A 54 9.17 2.53 -13.48
N THR A 55 7.85 2.70 -13.40
CA THR A 55 6.95 2.67 -14.56
C THR A 55 7.23 3.82 -15.53
N SER A 56 7.71 4.97 -15.03
CA SER A 56 8.19 6.07 -15.88
C SER A 56 9.37 5.62 -16.76
N LEU A 57 10.36 4.93 -16.20
CA LEU A 57 11.49 4.40 -16.97
C LEU A 57 11.07 3.27 -17.93
N GLY A 58 10.19 2.37 -17.47
CA GLY A 58 9.76 1.19 -18.21
C GLY A 58 8.81 1.49 -19.38
N TYR A 59 7.90 2.45 -19.21
CA TYR A 59 6.86 2.75 -20.20
C TYR A 59 7.05 4.12 -20.86
N LEU A 60 7.11 5.19 -20.05
CA LEU A 60 7.06 6.56 -20.56
C LEU A 60 8.36 6.98 -21.24
N SER A 61 9.51 6.72 -20.62
CA SER A 61 10.82 7.05 -21.20
C SER A 61 11.05 6.32 -22.53
N GLN A 62 10.58 5.08 -22.65
CA GLN A 62 10.69 4.30 -23.89
C GLN A 62 9.81 4.88 -25.00
N GLY A 63 8.61 5.36 -24.68
CA GLY A 63 7.66 5.92 -25.65
C GLY A 63 7.84 7.41 -25.97
N ARG A 64 8.66 8.15 -25.23
CA ARG A 64 8.73 9.63 -25.26
C ARG A 64 9.08 10.24 -26.61
N HIS A 65 9.71 9.48 -27.51
CA HIS A 65 10.09 9.93 -28.85
C HIS A 65 8.92 9.93 -29.85
N ARG A 66 7.77 9.33 -29.51
CA ARG A 66 6.64 9.21 -30.42
C ARG A 66 5.91 10.55 -30.56
N LEU A 67 5.67 10.98 -31.80
CA LEU A 67 5.03 12.27 -32.11
C LEU A 67 3.57 12.37 -31.62
N ASN A 68 2.92 11.24 -31.37
CA ASN A 68 1.55 11.17 -30.87
C ASN A 68 1.46 11.04 -29.34
N LEU A 69 2.55 11.26 -28.60
CA LEU A 69 2.57 11.24 -27.14
C LEU A 69 3.14 12.54 -26.58
N THR A 70 2.30 13.29 -25.86
CA THR A 70 2.71 14.49 -25.12
C THR A 70 2.72 14.21 -23.63
N ILE A 71 3.86 14.43 -22.97
CA ILE A 71 4.00 14.29 -21.52
C ILE A 71 4.31 15.66 -20.93
N ARG A 72 3.39 16.19 -20.11
CA ARG A 72 3.57 17.45 -19.38
C ARG A 72 3.69 17.17 -17.88
N ALA A 73 4.80 17.60 -17.28
CA ALA A 73 4.99 17.57 -15.84
C ALA A 73 4.54 18.89 -15.21
N ASN A 74 4.37 18.90 -13.89
CA ASN A 74 3.92 20.08 -13.13
C ASN A 74 2.57 20.63 -13.65
N CYS A 75 1.68 19.72 -14.04
CA CYS A 75 0.32 20.03 -14.48
C CYS A 75 -0.66 19.33 -13.53
N ALA A 76 -1.40 20.10 -12.74
CA ALA A 76 -2.40 19.59 -11.82
C ALA A 76 -3.78 19.62 -12.47
N ALA A 77 -4.46 18.48 -12.56
CA ALA A 77 -5.86 18.43 -12.96
C ALA A 77 -6.74 18.98 -11.83
N ARG A 78 -7.54 20.01 -12.11
CA ARG A 78 -8.41 20.67 -11.13
C ARG A 78 -9.83 20.11 -11.13
N ARG A 79 -10.40 19.90 -12.31
CA ARG A 79 -11.75 19.37 -12.51
C ARG A 79 -11.93 18.80 -13.91
N LEU A 80 -12.88 17.88 -14.05
CA LEU A 80 -13.39 17.38 -15.32
C LEU A 80 -14.36 18.39 -15.94
N LEU A 81 -14.44 18.39 -17.25
CA LEU A 81 -15.38 19.19 -18.03
C LEU A 81 -16.45 18.29 -18.64
N PHE A 82 -17.68 18.77 -18.69
CA PHE A 82 -18.86 17.96 -19.05
C PHE A 82 -19.72 18.63 -20.12
N ASP A 83 -20.29 17.81 -20.99
CA ASP A 83 -21.47 18.09 -21.81
C ASP A 83 -22.54 17.04 -21.47
N GLY A 84 -23.50 17.41 -20.61
CA GLY A 84 -24.40 16.45 -19.97
C GLY A 84 -23.63 15.41 -19.16
N GLN A 85 -23.78 14.12 -19.50
CA GLN A 85 -23.06 12.99 -18.87
C GLN A 85 -21.79 12.59 -19.63
N ARG A 86 -21.37 13.34 -20.65
CA ARG A 86 -20.13 13.10 -21.38
C ARG A 86 -19.01 13.97 -20.82
N VAL A 87 -17.89 13.35 -20.47
CA VAL A 87 -16.65 14.08 -20.17
C VAL A 87 -15.99 14.50 -21.49
N THR A 88 -15.65 15.78 -21.60
CA THR A 88 -15.08 16.40 -22.82
C THR A 88 -13.65 16.90 -22.65
N GLY A 89 -13.14 16.89 -21.42
CA GLY A 89 -11.78 17.35 -21.14
C GLY A 89 -11.51 17.55 -19.65
N VAL A 90 -10.40 18.21 -19.38
CA VAL A 90 -9.91 18.49 -18.02
C VAL A 90 -9.42 19.93 -17.96
N GLU A 91 -9.77 20.65 -16.90
CA GLU A 91 -9.14 21.91 -16.53
C GLU A 91 -7.83 21.63 -15.79
N VAL A 92 -6.75 22.25 -16.25
CA VAL A 92 -5.38 21.99 -15.80
C VAL A 92 -4.73 23.29 -15.34
N GLU A 93 -4.04 23.21 -14.21
CA GLU A 93 -3.17 24.27 -13.70
C GLU A 93 -1.69 23.91 -13.88
N SER A 94 -0.88 24.87 -14.31
CA SER A 94 0.56 24.73 -14.47
C SER A 94 1.26 26.04 -14.15
N GLY A 95 1.82 26.15 -12.93
CA GLY A 95 2.33 27.44 -12.45
C GLY A 95 1.16 28.41 -12.23
N ASP A 96 1.26 29.62 -12.79
CA ASP A 96 0.21 30.64 -12.66
C ASP A 96 -0.90 30.52 -13.74
N ASP A 97 -0.73 29.59 -14.70
CA ASP A 97 -1.65 29.42 -15.82
C ASP A 97 -2.69 28.33 -15.54
N THR A 98 -3.95 28.62 -15.87
CA THR A 98 -5.04 27.63 -15.96
C THR A 98 -5.51 27.51 -17.41
N PHE A 99 -5.58 26.29 -17.94
CA PHE A 99 -6.00 26.02 -19.31
C PHE A 99 -6.78 24.71 -19.41
N THR A 100 -7.48 24.53 -20.54
CA THR A 100 -8.25 23.31 -20.81
C THR A 100 -7.46 22.37 -21.73
N VAL A 101 -7.55 21.08 -21.45
CA VAL A 101 -7.17 20.01 -22.39
C VAL A 101 -8.43 19.23 -22.74
N GLU A 102 -8.84 19.32 -24.00
CA GLU A 102 -10.01 18.60 -24.53
C GLU A 102 -9.61 17.19 -24.99
N GLY A 103 -10.56 16.25 -24.96
CA GLY A 103 -10.36 14.91 -25.47
C GLY A 103 -11.63 14.07 -25.50
N ASP A 104 -11.72 13.17 -26.48
CA ASP A 104 -12.86 12.24 -26.64
C ASP A 104 -12.96 11.21 -25.49
N GLN A 105 -11.83 10.97 -24.82
CA GLN A 105 -11.73 10.08 -23.68
C GLN A 105 -10.74 10.62 -22.66
N VAL A 106 -11.18 10.70 -21.41
CA VAL A 106 -10.36 11.01 -20.24
C VAL A 106 -10.15 9.74 -19.43
N ILE A 107 -8.90 9.48 -19.04
CA ILE A 107 -8.51 8.33 -18.21
C ILE A 107 -7.89 8.87 -16.93
N LEU A 108 -8.53 8.59 -15.79
CA LEU A 108 -8.01 8.90 -14.48
C LEU A 108 -7.00 7.83 -14.05
N SER A 109 -5.76 8.25 -13.84
CA SER A 109 -4.69 7.44 -13.22
C SER A 109 -4.01 8.20 -12.09
N ALA A 110 -4.80 8.97 -11.32
CA ALA A 110 -4.32 9.81 -10.22
C ALA A 110 -4.18 9.04 -8.89
N GLY A 111 -4.36 7.72 -8.92
CA GLY A 111 -4.23 6.84 -7.78
C GLY A 111 -5.48 6.82 -6.89
N ALA A 112 -5.47 5.94 -5.88
CA ALA A 112 -6.61 5.73 -4.99
C ALA A 112 -6.99 6.92 -4.10
N VAL A 113 -6.22 8.01 -4.13
CA VAL A 113 -6.53 9.25 -3.43
C VAL A 113 -6.94 10.34 -4.44
N GLY A 114 -6.11 10.58 -5.46
CA GLY A 114 -6.36 11.65 -6.42
C GLY A 114 -7.55 11.41 -7.35
N SER A 115 -7.79 10.16 -7.77
CA SER A 115 -8.91 9.83 -8.67
C SER A 115 -10.28 10.08 -8.02
N PRO A 116 -10.62 9.56 -6.83
CA PRO A 116 -11.89 9.89 -6.18
C PRO A 116 -11.98 11.37 -5.79
N GLN A 117 -10.87 12.01 -5.38
CA GLN A 117 -10.86 13.44 -5.09
C GLN A 117 -11.25 14.27 -6.32
N LEU A 118 -10.64 14.00 -7.48
CA LEU A 118 -10.93 14.72 -8.72
C LEU A 118 -12.37 14.48 -9.18
N LEU A 119 -12.91 13.26 -9.05
CA LEU A 119 -14.32 12.97 -9.33
C LEU A 119 -15.23 13.84 -8.46
N MET A 120 -15.02 13.84 -7.14
CA MET A 120 -15.85 14.60 -6.22
C MET A 120 -15.75 16.12 -6.46
N LEU A 121 -14.55 16.65 -6.68
CA LEU A 121 -14.36 18.07 -7.03
C LEU A 121 -15.04 18.46 -8.35
N SER A 122 -15.27 17.47 -9.22
CA SER A 122 -15.97 17.64 -10.50
C SER A 122 -17.48 17.39 -10.39
N GLY A 123 -18.02 17.15 -9.18
CA GLY A 123 -19.44 16.90 -8.96
C GLY A 123 -19.89 15.45 -9.16
N VAL A 124 -18.96 14.48 -9.17
CA VAL A 124 -19.26 13.05 -9.30
C VAL A 124 -18.89 12.33 -8.00
N GLY A 125 -19.89 11.88 -7.25
CA GLY A 125 -19.67 11.24 -5.95
C GLY A 125 -20.91 11.28 -5.06
N PRO A 126 -20.79 11.06 -3.74
CA PRO A 126 -21.93 11.04 -2.84
C PRO A 126 -22.65 12.40 -2.79
N ALA A 127 -23.88 12.48 -3.29
CA ALA A 127 -24.59 13.74 -3.48
C ALA A 127 -24.70 14.59 -2.21
N GLU A 128 -24.96 13.96 -1.06
CA GLU A 128 -25.11 14.65 0.23
C GLU A 128 -23.79 15.31 0.68
N HIS A 129 -22.66 14.60 0.50
CA HIS A 129 -21.33 15.13 0.80
C HIS A 129 -20.98 16.30 -0.12
N LEU A 130 -21.22 16.17 -1.42
CA LEU A 130 -20.97 17.22 -2.41
C LEU A 130 -21.80 18.48 -2.13
N ALA A 131 -23.09 18.30 -1.82
CA ALA A 131 -23.98 19.39 -1.48
C ALA A 131 -23.54 20.12 -0.21
N SER A 132 -23.01 19.40 0.80
CA SER A 132 -22.49 20.00 2.04
C SER A 132 -21.32 20.96 1.83
N LEU A 133 -20.56 20.79 0.74
CA LEU A 133 -19.44 21.65 0.34
C LEU A 133 -19.84 22.67 -0.75
N GLY A 134 -21.11 22.70 -1.15
CA GLY A 134 -21.61 23.58 -2.22
C GLY A 134 -21.15 23.19 -3.62
N ILE A 135 -20.74 21.93 -3.84
CA ILE A 135 -20.35 21.41 -5.15
C ILE A 135 -21.62 20.98 -5.90
N PRO A 136 -21.90 21.52 -7.10
CA PRO A 136 -23.02 21.05 -7.92
C PRO A 136 -22.88 19.57 -8.27
N VAL A 137 -23.92 18.79 -8.00
CA VAL A 137 -23.94 17.35 -8.31
C VAL A 137 -24.18 17.17 -9.80
N VAL A 138 -23.21 16.60 -10.49
CA VAL A 138 -23.30 16.16 -11.89
C VAL A 138 -23.87 14.74 -11.94
N LEU A 139 -23.36 13.86 -11.07
CA LEU A 139 -23.83 12.48 -10.93
C LEU A 139 -23.67 12.02 -9.49
N ASP A 140 -24.77 11.55 -8.89
CA ASP A 140 -24.71 10.88 -7.59
C ASP A 140 -24.15 9.47 -7.77
N LEU A 141 -22.97 9.24 -7.21
CA LEU A 141 -22.26 7.97 -7.28
C LEU A 141 -21.68 7.66 -5.89
N PRO A 142 -22.48 7.08 -4.98
CA PRO A 142 -22.16 7.00 -3.56
C PRO A 142 -20.94 6.12 -3.24
N GLY A 143 -20.50 5.28 -4.19
CA GLY A 143 -19.28 4.48 -4.05
C GLY A 143 -17.97 5.26 -4.15
N VAL A 144 -17.97 6.51 -4.67
CA VAL A 144 -16.74 7.29 -4.83
C VAL A 144 -16.19 7.68 -3.46
N GLY A 145 -14.92 7.35 -3.21
CA GLY A 145 -14.24 7.56 -1.92
C GLY A 145 -14.51 6.47 -0.89
N GLN A 146 -15.45 5.55 -1.14
CA GLN A 146 -15.81 4.47 -0.21
C GLN A 146 -14.98 3.21 -0.44
N ASN A 147 -15.03 2.26 0.50
CA ASN A 147 -14.27 1.01 0.44
C ASN A 147 -12.75 1.25 0.33
N LEU A 148 -12.22 2.27 1.02
CA LEU A 148 -10.78 2.48 1.08
C LEU A 148 -10.13 1.27 1.73
N ARG A 149 -9.21 0.62 1.01
CA ARG A 149 -8.42 -0.51 1.53
C ARG A 149 -6.95 -0.16 1.58
N ASP A 150 -6.28 -0.66 2.61
CA ASP A 150 -4.81 -0.70 2.72
C ASP A 150 -4.43 -1.88 3.62
N HIS A 151 -3.19 -2.35 3.56
CA HIS A 151 -2.69 -3.31 4.54
C HIS A 151 -2.30 -2.55 5.82
N PRO A 152 -2.93 -2.77 6.98
CA PRO A 152 -2.36 -2.29 8.23
C PRO A 152 -1.09 -3.09 8.56
N LYS A 153 -0.05 -2.38 9.02
CA LYS A 153 1.17 -3.00 9.53
C LYS A 153 1.49 -2.58 10.95
N LEU A 154 2.19 -3.47 11.64
CA LEU A 154 2.75 -3.28 12.98
C LEU A 154 4.23 -3.69 12.96
N TYR A 155 4.98 -3.20 13.94
CA TYR A 155 6.36 -3.63 14.16
C TYR A 155 6.50 -4.21 15.56
N VAL A 156 7.00 -5.44 15.64
CA VAL A 156 7.51 -6.01 16.88
C VAL A 156 9.00 -5.73 16.92
N THR A 157 9.45 -5.07 17.98
CA THR A 157 10.73 -4.37 18.02
C THR A 157 11.56 -4.79 19.21
N TRP A 158 12.83 -5.07 18.96
CA TRP A 158 13.82 -5.35 19.98
C TRP A 158 15.05 -4.46 19.79
N ARG A 159 15.81 -4.26 20.86
CA ARG A 159 17.18 -3.78 20.77
C ARG A 159 18.03 -4.84 20.07
N VAL A 160 19.02 -4.39 19.32
CA VAL A 160 20.06 -5.29 18.82
C VAL A 160 20.94 -5.74 20.00
N LYS A 161 21.28 -7.03 20.05
CA LYS A 161 22.16 -7.59 21.06
C LYS A 161 23.55 -6.96 21.01
N GLU A 162 24.13 -6.72 22.19
CA GLU A 162 25.50 -6.22 22.31
C GLU A 162 26.48 -7.16 21.60
N GLY A 163 27.40 -6.60 20.81
CA GLY A 163 28.36 -7.38 20.02
C GLY A 163 27.85 -7.91 18.67
N CYS A 164 26.55 -7.75 18.35
CA CYS A 164 26.05 -8.07 17.02
C CYS A 164 26.78 -7.20 15.96
N PRO A 165 27.44 -7.82 14.96
CA PRO A 165 28.16 -7.09 13.94
C PRO A 165 27.30 -6.04 13.25
N VAL A 166 27.92 -4.94 12.85
CA VAL A 166 27.30 -3.96 11.96
C VAL A 166 27.54 -4.43 10.53
N GLU A 167 26.46 -4.63 9.79
CA GLU A 167 26.59 -4.92 8.37
C GLU A 167 26.83 -3.63 7.58
N GLU A 168 27.90 -3.60 6.79
CA GLU A 168 28.29 -2.44 5.98
C GLU A 168 27.31 -2.18 4.82
N ARG A 169 26.58 -3.22 4.39
CA ARG A 169 25.59 -3.11 3.32
C ARG A 169 24.26 -2.65 3.91
N PRO A 170 23.52 -1.75 3.24
CA PRO A 170 22.18 -1.42 3.69
C PRO A 170 21.27 -2.63 3.52
N ALA A 171 20.56 -2.98 4.59
CA ALA A 171 19.55 -4.02 4.55
C ALA A 171 18.46 -3.65 3.54
N ARG A 172 18.31 -4.46 2.49
CA ARG A 172 17.16 -4.39 1.59
C ARG A 172 16.17 -5.46 2.00
N GLY A 173 14.90 -5.32 1.61
CA GLY A 173 13.91 -6.38 1.81
C GLY A 173 14.45 -7.70 1.26
N GLY A 174 14.76 -8.63 2.16
CA GLY A 174 15.48 -9.86 1.83
C GLY A 174 14.56 -11.07 1.95
N VAL A 175 13.92 -11.23 3.09
CA VAL A 175 13.06 -12.37 3.40
C VAL A 175 11.67 -11.88 3.79
N ALA A 176 10.65 -12.56 3.27
CA ALA A 176 9.28 -12.42 3.70
C ALA A 176 8.68 -13.80 3.97
N PHE A 177 7.73 -13.82 4.89
CA PHE A 177 7.05 -14.99 5.38
C PHE A 177 5.55 -14.75 5.24
N ARG A 178 4.85 -15.63 4.53
CA ARG A 178 3.40 -15.54 4.34
C ARG A 178 2.73 -16.78 4.94
N PHE A 179 1.67 -16.59 5.72
CA PHE A 179 0.95 -17.70 6.34
C PHE A 179 -0.52 -17.35 6.53
N THR A 180 -1.31 -18.37 6.87
CA THR A 180 -2.73 -18.24 7.20
C THR A 180 -2.90 -18.25 8.70
N ALA A 181 -3.62 -17.27 9.26
CA ALA A 181 -3.95 -17.28 10.69
C ALA A 181 -4.79 -18.51 11.06
N THR A 182 -4.63 -19.01 12.29
CA THR A 182 -5.37 -20.15 12.79
C THR A 182 -6.88 -19.89 12.75
N GLY A 183 -7.63 -20.76 12.07
CA GLY A 183 -9.09 -20.62 11.93
C GLY A 183 -9.55 -19.56 10.91
N SER A 184 -8.63 -18.87 10.22
CA SER A 184 -9.00 -17.94 9.16
C SER A 184 -9.56 -18.66 7.94
N HIS A 185 -10.65 -18.11 7.38
CA HIS A 185 -11.20 -18.54 6.10
C HIS A 185 -10.49 -17.86 4.91
N LEU A 186 -9.55 -16.95 5.18
CA LEU A 186 -8.78 -16.23 4.17
C LEU A 186 -7.36 -16.79 4.12
N ARG A 187 -7.07 -17.55 3.07
CA ARG A 187 -5.74 -18.13 2.85
C ARG A 187 -4.66 -17.07 2.69
N SER A 188 -3.53 -17.27 3.34
CA SER A 188 -2.31 -16.45 3.27
C SER A 188 -2.58 -14.97 3.55
N ASP A 189 -3.36 -14.73 4.60
CA ASP A 189 -3.87 -13.41 4.98
C ASP A 189 -2.92 -12.60 5.88
N LEU A 190 -1.81 -13.20 6.31
CA LEU A 190 -0.78 -12.55 7.10
C LEU A 190 0.58 -12.61 6.41
N GLY A 191 1.36 -11.56 6.62
CA GLY A 191 2.76 -11.48 6.21
C GLY A 191 3.63 -11.00 7.36
N ILE A 192 4.81 -11.61 7.52
CA ILE A 192 5.89 -11.10 8.37
C ILE A 192 7.11 -10.87 7.48
N SER A 193 7.79 -9.75 7.67
CA SER A 193 9.10 -9.53 7.06
C SER A 193 10.09 -9.06 8.11
N MET A 194 11.32 -9.56 8.02
CA MET A 194 12.40 -9.11 8.87
C MET A 194 13.07 -7.90 8.22
N GLY A 195 12.82 -6.72 8.80
CA GLY A 195 13.58 -5.53 8.50
C GLY A 195 14.85 -5.52 9.35
N ALA A 196 16.02 -5.66 8.73
CA ALA A 196 17.25 -5.30 9.44
C ALA A 196 17.42 -3.78 9.42
N PHE A 197 16.47 -3.06 10.04
CA PHE A 197 16.55 -1.61 10.18
C PHE A 197 17.45 -1.30 11.37
N VAL A 198 18.76 -1.27 11.11
CA VAL A 198 19.76 -0.80 12.09
C VAL A 198 19.70 0.74 12.23
N THR A 199 18.55 1.35 12.00
CA THR A 199 18.36 2.81 12.01
C THR A 199 17.22 3.21 12.95
N PRO A 200 17.41 4.24 13.79
CA PRO A 200 16.38 4.74 14.71
C PRO A 200 15.11 5.17 13.96
N ARG A 201 13.94 5.02 14.61
CA ARG A 201 12.64 5.53 14.12
C ARG A 201 12.62 7.07 14.20
N LEU A 202 13.43 7.71 13.38
CA LEU A 202 13.49 9.15 13.29
C LEU A 202 12.35 9.65 12.41
N LYS A 203 11.75 10.78 12.78
CA LYS A 203 10.87 11.52 11.87
C LYS A 203 11.65 11.90 10.60
N PRO A 204 11.00 12.18 9.45
CA PRO A 204 11.68 12.62 8.24
C PRO A 204 12.61 13.83 8.46
N SER A 205 12.27 14.73 9.39
CA SER A 205 13.10 15.87 9.80
C SER A 205 14.37 15.49 10.57
N GLU A 206 14.36 14.35 11.23
CA GLU A 206 15.44 13.87 12.10
C GLU A 206 16.43 12.97 11.34
N HIS A 207 16.05 12.45 10.17
CA HIS A 207 16.93 11.67 9.27
C HIS A 207 18.18 12.44 8.80
N ALA A 208 18.15 13.78 8.83
CA ALA A 208 19.31 14.59 8.47
C ALA A 208 20.38 14.61 9.58
N ALA A 209 20.02 14.33 10.83
CA ALA A 209 20.89 14.46 12.00
C ALA A 209 21.67 13.17 12.35
N SER A 210 21.22 11.99 11.93
CA SER A 210 21.82 10.69 12.28
C SER A 210 22.88 10.17 11.29
N ARG A 211 23.35 11.02 10.37
CA ARG A 211 24.30 10.63 9.31
C ARG A 211 25.71 10.30 9.79
N ASP A 212 26.06 10.54 11.05
CA ASP A 212 27.39 10.20 11.56
C ASP A 212 27.53 8.74 12.02
N GLY A 213 26.40 8.01 12.17
CA GLY A 213 26.39 6.60 12.59
C GLY A 213 27.07 6.33 13.95
N SER A 214 27.32 7.36 14.77
CA SER A 214 28.14 7.25 15.98
C SER A 214 27.34 6.78 17.20
N ASP A 215 26.02 7.00 17.22
CA ASP A 215 25.13 6.48 18.25
C ASP A 215 24.59 5.09 17.90
N LEU A 216 25.34 4.06 18.32
CA LEU A 216 24.95 2.65 18.18
C LEU A 216 23.97 2.19 19.27
N SER A 217 23.58 3.06 20.22
CA SER A 217 22.76 2.66 21.39
C SER A 217 21.26 2.52 21.07
N ASP A 218 20.78 3.09 19.96
CA ASP A 218 19.39 2.94 19.48
C ASP A 218 19.27 2.00 18.27
N ARG A 219 20.17 1.02 18.14
CA ARG A 219 20.06 -0.03 17.12
C ARG A 219 18.89 -0.95 17.43
N ARG A 220 18.00 -1.12 16.44
CA ARG A 220 16.80 -1.95 16.54
C ARG A 220 16.79 -3.08 15.54
N VAL A 221 16.05 -4.13 15.86
CA VAL A 221 15.67 -5.21 14.95
C VAL A 221 14.16 -5.34 15.01
N GLU A 222 13.53 -5.39 13.83
CA GLU A 222 12.07 -5.32 13.72
C GLU A 222 11.54 -6.43 12.82
N MET A 223 10.55 -7.15 13.34
CA MET A 223 9.66 -7.96 12.52
C MET A 223 8.43 -7.12 12.19
N MET A 224 8.26 -6.80 10.91
CA MET A 224 7.08 -6.10 10.43
C MET A 224 5.98 -7.12 10.14
N VAL A 225 4.87 -7.00 10.86
CA VAL A 225 3.63 -7.74 10.64
C VAL A 225 2.75 -6.94 9.70
N GLY A 226 2.19 -7.56 8.66
CA GLY A 226 1.20 -6.97 7.77
C GLY A 226 -0.02 -7.85 7.64
N LEU A 227 -1.22 -7.25 7.77
CA LEU A 227 -2.48 -7.89 7.45
C LEU A 227 -2.75 -7.73 5.95
N LEU A 228 -2.69 -8.84 5.21
CA LEU A 228 -2.75 -8.85 3.74
C LEU A 228 -4.17 -8.94 3.19
N LEU A 229 -5.13 -9.42 3.98
CA LEU A 229 -6.55 -9.47 3.62
C LEU A 229 -7.41 -8.94 4.78
N PRO A 230 -7.33 -7.63 5.08
CA PRO A 230 -8.18 -7.01 6.10
C PRO A 230 -9.63 -6.99 5.63
N VAL A 231 -10.56 -7.32 6.53
CA VAL A 231 -12.00 -7.16 6.24
C VAL A 231 -12.49 -5.75 6.58
N SER A 232 -11.78 -5.01 7.44
CA SER A 232 -12.03 -3.59 7.66
C SER A 232 -11.81 -2.77 6.38
N SER A 233 -12.71 -1.82 6.17
CA SER A 233 -12.61 -0.81 5.12
C SER A 233 -12.80 0.58 5.70
N GLY A 234 -12.10 1.53 5.09
CA GLY A 234 -12.21 2.94 5.38
C GLY A 234 -12.98 3.72 4.32
N GLU A 235 -12.81 5.03 4.39
CA GLU A 235 -13.37 6.00 3.45
C GLU A 235 -12.44 7.20 3.24
N LEU A 236 -12.72 7.93 2.16
CA LEU A 236 -12.08 9.16 1.76
C LEU A 236 -13.14 10.19 1.41
N THR A 237 -13.06 11.37 2.03
CA THR A 237 -13.99 12.49 1.80
C THR A 237 -13.24 13.79 1.52
N LEU A 238 -13.84 14.68 0.74
CA LEU A 238 -13.32 16.03 0.56
C LEU A 238 -13.41 16.83 1.86
N MET A 239 -12.35 17.60 2.15
CA MET A 239 -12.33 18.58 3.25
C MET A 239 -12.58 20.02 2.76
N SER A 240 -12.39 20.26 1.46
CA SER A 240 -12.44 21.57 0.83
C SER A 240 -12.79 21.41 -0.66
N THR A 241 -13.28 22.49 -1.26
CA THR A 241 -13.41 22.63 -2.73
C THR A 241 -12.11 23.08 -3.39
N ASP A 242 -11.10 23.44 -2.61
CA ASP A 242 -9.75 23.73 -3.10
C ASP A 242 -9.02 22.42 -3.46
N PRO A 243 -8.66 22.18 -4.74
CA PRO A 243 -8.00 20.95 -5.17
C PRO A 243 -6.62 20.74 -4.57
N THR A 244 -5.99 21.77 -3.99
CA THR A 244 -4.67 21.67 -3.36
C THR A 244 -4.75 21.10 -1.94
N ILE A 245 -5.93 21.12 -1.32
CA ILE A 245 -6.16 20.58 0.02
C ILE A 245 -6.38 19.07 -0.09
N GLN A 246 -5.56 18.31 0.62
CA GLN A 246 -5.68 16.85 0.66
C GLN A 246 -7.03 16.43 1.27
N PRO A 247 -7.65 15.35 0.76
CA PRO A 247 -8.88 14.83 1.34
C PRO A 247 -8.63 14.24 2.74
N TYR A 248 -9.70 14.07 3.50
CA TYR A 248 -9.65 13.32 4.74
C TYR A 248 -9.67 11.83 4.43
N LEU A 249 -8.74 11.09 5.05
CA LEU A 249 -8.64 9.65 4.93
C LEU A 249 -8.91 9.04 6.31
N ASN A 250 -9.98 8.26 6.41
CA ASN A 250 -10.19 7.37 7.54
C ASN A 250 -9.93 5.94 7.07
N TYR A 251 -8.79 5.36 7.44
CA TYR A 251 -8.45 3.98 7.09
C TYR A 251 -9.28 2.94 7.83
N ASN A 252 -9.81 3.30 9.00
CA ASN A 252 -10.60 2.41 9.85
C ASN A 252 -9.91 1.06 10.15
N TYR A 253 -8.59 1.10 10.38
CA TYR A 253 -7.80 -0.11 10.63
C TYR A 253 -8.29 -0.87 11.86
N LEU A 254 -8.30 -2.20 11.75
CA LEU A 254 -8.56 -3.12 12.86
C LEU A 254 -9.94 -2.94 13.53
N ALA A 255 -10.89 -2.28 12.86
CA ALA A 255 -12.23 -2.09 13.39
C ALA A 255 -12.93 -3.43 13.63
N GLU A 256 -12.73 -4.38 12.71
CA GLU A 256 -13.35 -5.70 12.78
C GLU A 256 -12.59 -6.62 13.75
N PRO A 257 -13.29 -7.33 14.66
CA PRO A 257 -12.65 -8.30 15.56
C PRO A 257 -11.82 -9.35 14.82
N PHE A 258 -12.28 -9.78 13.64
CA PHE A 258 -11.58 -10.76 12.81
C PHE A 258 -10.20 -10.25 12.34
N ASP A 259 -10.02 -8.95 12.10
CA ASP A 259 -8.71 -8.38 11.78
C ASP A 259 -7.79 -8.37 13.00
N ARG A 260 -8.35 -8.04 14.17
CA ARG A 260 -7.60 -7.98 15.44
C ARG A 260 -7.11 -9.35 15.87
N GLU A 261 -7.97 -10.37 15.83
CA GLU A 261 -7.60 -11.75 16.21
C GLU A 261 -6.39 -12.27 15.43
N ARG A 262 -6.40 -12.08 14.10
CA ARG A 262 -5.31 -12.50 13.21
C ARG A 262 -4.04 -11.70 13.45
N MET A 263 -4.15 -10.40 13.69
CA MET A 263 -3.00 -9.56 14.01
C MET A 263 -2.38 -9.90 15.38
N ARG A 264 -3.20 -10.24 16.39
CA ARG A 264 -2.68 -10.75 17.69
C ARG A 264 -1.88 -12.03 17.51
N GLU A 265 -2.38 -12.96 16.69
CA GLU A 265 -1.67 -14.21 16.38
C GLU A 265 -0.31 -13.93 15.72
N ALA A 266 -0.27 -13.04 14.73
CA ALA A 266 0.98 -12.68 14.08
C ALA A 266 1.99 -12.00 15.02
N VAL A 267 1.54 -11.12 15.91
CA VAL A 267 2.40 -10.50 16.93
C VAL A 267 2.98 -11.56 17.87
N ARG A 268 2.15 -12.50 18.35
CA ARG A 268 2.59 -13.61 19.21
C ARG A 268 3.55 -14.55 18.50
N LEU A 269 3.36 -14.77 17.19
CA LEU A 269 4.28 -15.55 16.38
C LEU A 269 5.64 -14.86 16.28
N CYS A 270 5.69 -13.54 16.06
CA CYS A 270 6.95 -12.78 16.10
C CYS A 270 7.68 -12.94 17.45
N LEU A 271 6.95 -12.88 18.57
CA LEU A 271 7.53 -13.10 19.90
C LEU A 271 8.10 -14.51 20.05
N THR A 272 7.37 -15.53 19.58
CA THR A 272 7.80 -16.93 19.61
C THR A 272 9.04 -17.16 18.72
N LEU A 273 9.05 -16.59 17.51
CA LEU A 273 10.20 -16.69 16.61
C LEU A 273 11.44 -16.02 17.20
N ALA A 274 11.28 -14.91 17.91
CA ALA A 274 12.39 -14.20 18.54
C ALA A 274 13.12 -15.01 19.63
N GLU A 275 12.47 -16.01 20.23
CA GLU A 275 13.08 -16.93 21.20
C GLU A 275 13.91 -18.05 20.53
N ASN A 276 13.84 -18.17 19.20
CA ASN A 276 14.56 -19.21 18.48
C ASN A 276 16.10 -19.00 18.60
N PRO A 277 16.90 -20.06 18.87
CA PRO A 277 18.35 -19.96 18.99
C PRO A 277 19.06 -19.31 17.80
N ARG A 278 18.50 -19.39 16.58
CA ARG A 278 19.03 -18.74 15.37
C ARG A 278 19.10 -17.22 15.50
N LEU A 279 18.19 -16.62 16.26
CA LEU A 279 18.09 -15.17 16.47
C LEU A 279 18.77 -14.70 17.76
N ALA A 280 19.26 -15.63 18.59
CA ALA A 280 19.82 -15.33 19.91
C ALA A 280 21.05 -14.42 19.88
N ASP A 281 21.78 -14.34 18.76
CA ASP A 281 22.95 -13.47 18.60
C ASP A 281 22.63 -12.09 18.01
N VAL A 282 21.38 -11.87 17.62
CA VAL A 282 20.92 -10.63 17.00
C VAL A 282 19.92 -9.90 17.90
N ILE A 283 18.96 -10.62 18.46
CA ILE A 283 17.85 -10.05 19.24
C ILE A 283 18.28 -9.88 20.70
N GLY A 284 18.15 -8.66 21.20
CA GLY A 284 18.32 -8.30 22.61
C GLY A 284 16.96 -8.08 23.31
N GLU A 285 16.90 -7.05 24.16
CA GLU A 285 15.69 -6.71 24.93
C GLU A 285 14.53 -6.30 24.02
N ARG A 286 13.32 -6.81 24.29
CA ARG A 286 12.08 -6.38 23.62
C ARG A 286 11.72 -4.96 24.03
N MET A 287 11.48 -4.11 23.04
CA MET A 287 11.00 -2.74 23.23
C MET A 287 9.48 -2.64 23.05
N GLU A 288 8.95 -3.20 21.97
CA GLU A 288 7.54 -3.11 21.60
C GLU A 288 7.03 -4.44 21.03
N PRO A 289 5.82 -4.89 21.39
CA PRO A 289 4.97 -4.39 22.48
C PRO A 289 5.68 -4.52 23.84
N THR A 290 5.24 -3.79 24.87
CA THR A 290 5.77 -3.91 26.25
C THR A 290 5.09 -5.05 27.02
N ASP A 291 5.60 -5.41 28.20
CA ASP A 291 4.93 -6.40 29.06
C ASP A 291 3.50 -6.00 29.42
N THR A 292 3.25 -4.71 29.63
CA THR A 292 1.90 -4.17 29.88
C THR A 292 0.98 -4.34 28.68
N ASP A 293 1.51 -4.22 27.46
CA ASP A 293 0.72 -4.45 26.24
C ASP A 293 0.41 -5.94 26.03
N LEU A 294 1.15 -6.86 26.67
CA LEU A 294 1.01 -8.31 26.51
C LEU A 294 0.18 -9.01 27.60
N VAL A 295 -0.27 -8.29 28.64
CA VAL A 295 -0.97 -8.90 29.78
C VAL A 295 -2.34 -9.48 29.42
N SER A 296 -2.96 -9.04 28.32
CA SER A 296 -4.25 -9.54 27.84
C SER A 296 -4.48 -9.21 26.37
N ASP A 297 -5.45 -9.88 25.74
CA ASP A 297 -5.90 -9.57 24.38
C ASP A 297 -6.37 -8.11 24.25
N ASP A 298 -7.08 -7.58 25.24
CA ASP A 298 -7.56 -6.18 25.25
C ASP A 298 -6.42 -5.17 25.36
N ALA A 299 -5.37 -5.49 26.13
CA ALA A 299 -4.17 -4.65 26.19
C ALA A 299 -3.45 -4.65 24.84
N LEU A 300 -3.33 -5.83 24.23
CA LEU A 300 -2.68 -5.98 22.93
C LEU A 300 -3.48 -5.27 21.83
N ASP A 301 -4.82 -5.36 21.82
CA ASP A 301 -5.68 -4.64 20.88
C ASP A 301 -5.47 -3.13 20.97
N ARG A 302 -5.40 -2.57 22.19
CA ARG A 302 -5.13 -1.14 22.39
C ARG A 302 -3.76 -0.74 21.87
N TRP A 303 -2.74 -1.58 22.06
CA TRP A 303 -1.41 -1.36 21.47
C TRP A 303 -1.49 -1.40 19.94
N MET A 304 -2.09 -2.44 19.36
CA MET A 304 -2.19 -2.58 17.90
C MET A 304 -2.95 -1.42 17.25
N MET A 305 -4.06 -0.97 17.83
CA MET A 305 -4.83 0.17 17.30
C MET A 305 -4.05 1.50 17.39
N ARG A 306 -3.17 1.63 18.39
CA ARG A 306 -2.32 2.82 18.56
C ARG A 306 -1.14 2.83 17.59
N GLU A 307 -0.53 1.67 17.35
CA GLU A 307 0.71 1.53 16.56
C GLU A 307 0.45 1.15 15.09
N ALA A 308 -0.79 0.84 14.69
CA ALA A 308 -1.09 0.46 13.31
C ALA A 308 -0.75 1.60 12.34
N HIS A 309 0.01 1.26 11.29
CA HIS A 309 0.41 2.18 10.25
C HIS A 309 0.09 1.65 8.85
N THR A 310 0.12 2.55 7.87
CA THR A 310 -0.10 2.22 6.46
C THR A 310 1.05 1.41 5.87
N TYR A 311 0.73 0.43 5.03
CA TYR A 311 1.70 -0.21 4.13
C TYR A 311 1.91 0.60 2.84
N SER A 312 1.18 1.71 2.68
CA SER A 312 1.15 2.57 1.51
C SER A 312 0.56 1.86 0.27
N HIS A 313 -0.44 1.01 0.48
CA HIS A 313 -1.20 0.29 -0.55
C HIS A 313 -2.67 0.75 -0.61
N ILE A 314 -2.90 2.05 -0.44
CA ILE A 314 -4.23 2.66 -0.57
C ILE A 314 -4.84 2.26 -1.92
N SER A 315 -6.05 1.73 -1.89
CA SER A 315 -6.75 1.17 -3.05
C SER A 315 -8.27 1.18 -2.85
N CYS A 316 -8.98 0.73 -3.89
CA CYS A 316 -10.41 0.36 -3.84
C CYS A 316 -11.44 1.50 -3.69
N THR A 317 -11.00 2.76 -3.65
CA THR A 317 -11.82 3.96 -3.45
C THR A 317 -12.78 4.31 -4.60
N CYS A 318 -12.69 3.61 -5.73
CA CYS A 318 -13.59 3.72 -6.88
C CYS A 318 -13.92 2.32 -7.40
N LYS A 319 -14.32 1.41 -6.50
CA LYS A 319 -14.37 -0.03 -6.75
C LYS A 319 -15.09 -0.41 -8.05
N MET A 320 -14.54 -1.40 -8.73
CA MET A 320 -15.13 -2.02 -9.92
C MET A 320 -16.23 -3.01 -9.52
N GLY A 321 -17.33 -3.03 -10.26
CA GLY A 321 -18.44 -3.94 -10.02
C GLY A 321 -19.52 -3.88 -11.10
N PRO A 322 -20.49 -4.82 -11.06
CA PRO A 322 -21.63 -4.80 -11.97
C PRO A 322 -22.50 -3.57 -11.69
N VAL A 323 -23.26 -3.12 -12.69
CA VAL A 323 -24.20 -1.98 -12.54
C VAL A 323 -25.29 -2.21 -11.47
N THR A 324 -25.51 -3.47 -11.08
CA THR A 324 -26.44 -3.85 -10.01
C THR A 324 -25.87 -3.64 -8.60
N ASP A 325 -24.56 -3.44 -8.46
CA ASP A 325 -23.93 -3.06 -7.20
C ASP A 325 -23.98 -1.52 -7.08
N SER A 326 -24.84 -1.02 -6.20
CA SER A 326 -25.05 0.41 -6.00
C SER A 326 -23.80 1.15 -5.50
N MET A 327 -22.79 0.43 -5.00
CA MET A 327 -21.52 0.99 -4.54
C MET A 327 -20.40 0.86 -5.59
N ALA A 328 -20.65 0.23 -6.74
CA ALA A 328 -19.68 0.17 -7.82
C ALA A 328 -19.54 1.53 -8.49
N VAL A 329 -18.31 1.98 -8.72
CA VAL A 329 -18.00 3.22 -9.43
C VAL A 329 -17.67 2.94 -10.88
N THR A 330 -17.02 1.82 -11.16
CA THR A 330 -16.59 1.44 -12.52
C THR A 330 -17.09 0.06 -12.94
N SER A 331 -17.26 -0.12 -14.24
CA SER A 331 -17.47 -1.43 -14.87
C SER A 331 -16.16 -2.21 -14.99
N GLN A 332 -16.24 -3.49 -15.41
CA GLN A 332 -15.08 -4.34 -15.69
C GLN A 332 -14.08 -3.78 -16.73
N PHE A 333 -14.45 -2.72 -17.44
CA PHE A 333 -13.63 -2.05 -18.45
C PHE A 333 -13.03 -0.73 -17.91
N GLY A 334 -13.15 -0.46 -16.61
CA GLY A 334 -12.74 0.80 -15.98
C GLY A 334 -13.63 2.01 -16.34
N LYS A 335 -14.69 1.82 -17.14
CA LYS A 335 -15.64 2.90 -17.46
C LYS A 335 -16.44 3.29 -16.22
N VAL A 336 -16.53 4.58 -15.93
CA VAL A 336 -17.33 5.10 -14.82
C VAL A 336 -18.82 4.91 -15.13
N HIS A 337 -19.57 4.34 -14.19
CA HIS A 337 -21.00 4.10 -14.38
C HIS A 337 -21.75 5.44 -14.52
N GLY A 338 -22.71 5.50 -15.44
CA GLY A 338 -23.49 6.72 -15.69
C GLY A 338 -22.70 7.86 -16.37
N MET A 339 -21.50 7.60 -16.90
CA MET A 339 -20.73 8.60 -17.64
C MET A 339 -20.19 8.08 -18.96
N GLU A 340 -20.14 8.97 -19.94
CA GLU A 340 -19.51 8.73 -21.24
C GLU A 340 -18.15 9.42 -21.32
N GLY A 341 -17.19 8.83 -22.04
CA GLY A 341 -15.87 9.43 -22.22
C GLY A 341 -14.94 9.35 -21.00
N LEU A 342 -15.32 8.66 -19.92
CA LEU A 342 -14.51 8.58 -18.69
C LEU A 342 -14.16 7.14 -18.30
N ARG A 343 -12.87 6.92 -18.00
CA ARG A 343 -12.38 5.69 -17.34
C ARG A 343 -11.49 6.01 -16.15
N ILE A 344 -11.37 5.05 -15.24
CA ILE A 344 -10.36 5.04 -14.18
C ILE A 344 -9.48 3.81 -14.37
N VAL A 345 -8.16 4.01 -14.35
CA VAL A 345 -7.14 2.97 -14.56
C VAL A 345 -6.02 3.20 -13.57
N ASP A 346 -6.26 2.81 -12.31
CA ASP A 346 -5.29 2.82 -11.22
C ASP A 346 -5.76 1.91 -10.07
N ALA A 347 -5.15 2.03 -8.88
CA ALA A 347 -5.48 1.22 -7.71
C ALA A 347 -6.90 1.46 -7.15
N SER A 348 -7.55 2.58 -7.46
CA SER A 348 -8.90 2.89 -6.95
C SER A 348 -9.94 1.90 -7.44
N ILE A 349 -9.77 1.31 -8.64
CA ILE A 349 -10.79 0.43 -9.22
C ILE A 349 -10.79 -0.98 -8.64
N MET A 350 -9.78 -1.33 -7.84
CA MET A 350 -9.71 -2.66 -7.23
C MET A 350 -11.01 -2.91 -6.45
N PRO A 351 -11.73 -4.03 -6.67
CA PRO A 351 -12.94 -4.32 -5.91
C PRO A 351 -12.63 -4.62 -4.45
N ASP A 352 -11.50 -5.27 -4.22
CA ASP A 352 -10.95 -5.60 -2.91
C ASP A 352 -9.42 -5.64 -3.01
N LEU A 353 -8.76 -5.60 -1.86
CA LEU A 353 -7.31 -5.57 -1.76
C LEU A 353 -6.72 -6.97 -2.03
N VAL A 354 -5.59 -6.99 -2.75
CA VAL A 354 -4.86 -8.24 -3.00
C VAL A 354 -3.89 -8.52 -1.86
N ARG A 355 -3.63 -9.79 -1.57
CA ARG A 355 -2.68 -10.26 -0.53
C ARG A 355 -1.19 -10.06 -0.86
N ALA A 356 -0.85 -8.97 -1.52
CA ALA A 356 0.50 -8.66 -1.97
C ALA A 356 0.69 -7.14 -2.12
N PRO A 357 1.94 -6.65 -2.14
CA PRO A 357 2.20 -5.28 -2.58
C PRO A 357 1.53 -4.98 -3.93
N ILE A 358 0.82 -3.85 -4.01
CA ILE A 358 -0.19 -3.66 -5.06
C ILE A 358 0.36 -3.19 -6.41
N ASN A 359 1.63 -2.75 -6.47
CA ASN A 359 2.20 -2.17 -7.69
C ASN A 359 2.15 -3.12 -8.92
N PRO A 360 2.50 -4.42 -8.84
CA PRO A 360 2.32 -5.35 -9.95
C PRO A 360 0.86 -5.49 -10.40
N THR A 361 -0.09 -5.47 -9.47
CA THR A 361 -1.53 -5.53 -9.79
C THR A 361 -1.98 -4.27 -10.52
N VAL A 362 -1.54 -3.08 -10.10
CA VAL A 362 -1.83 -1.81 -10.79
C VAL A 362 -1.25 -1.82 -12.21
N LEU A 363 -0.03 -2.33 -12.39
CA LEU A 363 0.57 -2.52 -13.71
C LEU A 363 -0.27 -3.44 -14.59
N MET A 364 -0.70 -4.59 -14.04
CA MET A 364 -1.57 -5.54 -14.74
C MET A 364 -2.90 -4.89 -15.15
N ILE A 365 -3.53 -4.11 -14.26
CA ILE A 365 -4.75 -3.34 -14.57
C ILE A 365 -4.49 -2.39 -15.75
N GLY A 366 -3.39 -1.64 -15.71
CA GLY A 366 -2.99 -0.73 -16.78
C GLY A 366 -2.82 -1.43 -18.12
N GLU A 367 -2.05 -2.51 -18.16
CA GLU A 367 -1.85 -3.34 -19.36
C GLU A 367 -3.17 -3.90 -19.89
N ARG A 368 -3.99 -4.45 -19.00
CA ARG A 368 -5.24 -5.11 -19.37
C ARG A 368 -6.26 -4.15 -19.95
N ILE A 369 -6.39 -2.94 -19.39
CA ILE A 369 -7.32 -1.94 -19.90
C ILE A 369 -6.76 -1.27 -21.16
N ALA A 370 -5.45 -1.06 -21.27
CA ALA A 370 -4.83 -0.54 -22.49
C ALA A 370 -5.12 -1.43 -23.70
N ASP A 371 -4.99 -2.76 -23.56
CA ASP A 371 -5.32 -3.76 -24.57
C ASP A 371 -6.80 -3.74 -25.01
N MET A 372 -7.71 -3.27 -24.13
CA MET A 372 -9.14 -3.12 -24.44
C MET A 372 -9.50 -1.77 -25.08
N ILE A 373 -8.59 -0.79 -25.03
CA ILE A 373 -8.78 0.53 -25.63
C ILE A 373 -8.14 0.59 -27.02
N SER A 374 -6.99 -0.06 -27.18
CA SER A 374 -6.32 -0.28 -28.48
C SER A 374 -7.16 -1.12 -29.42
#